data_AF-A0A0B0Q3A4-F1
#
_entry.id   AF-A0A0B0Q3A4-F1
#
_cell.length_a   1.000
_cell.length_b   1.000
_cell.length_c   1.000
_cell.angle_alpha   90.00
_cell.angle_beta   90.00
_cell.angle_gamma   90.00
#
_symmetry.space_group_name_H-M   'P 1'
#
loop_
_entity.id
_entity.type
_entity.pdbx_description
1 polymer ?
#
loop_
_entity_poly.entity_id
_entity_poly.type
_entity_poly.pdbx_seq_one_letter_code
_entity_poly.pdbx_strand_id
1 'polypeptide(L)'
;MSWNNDFTVALVSKNDHEIERLLARMPQFTTREEMQCAQALIQEALTYMQDERRGIQEAMQKLKKTRDFIASSEILSSYEKEYRG
;
A
#
# COMPACT_ATOMS: atom_id res chain seq x y z
N MET A 1 26.42 6.05 -9.99
CA MET A 1 25.24 6.93 -10.09
C MET A 1 24.17 6.38 -11.06
N SER A 2 23.61 5.19 -10.82
CA SER A 2 22.34 4.77 -11.46
C SER A 2 21.29 4.53 -10.39
N TRP A 3 21.65 3.81 -9.33
CA TRP A 3 20.70 3.39 -8.30
C TRP A 3 19.89 4.53 -7.66
N ASN A 4 20.50 5.63 -7.20
CA ASN A 4 19.73 6.75 -6.60
C ASN A 4 18.74 7.37 -7.60
N ASN A 5 19.13 7.50 -8.87
CA ASN A 5 18.24 8.02 -9.91
C ASN A 5 17.14 7.01 -10.24
N ASP A 6 17.49 5.74 -10.43
CA ASP A 6 16.57 4.65 -10.70
C ASP A 6 15.54 4.50 -9.55
N PHE A 7 15.99 4.66 -8.30
CA PHE A 7 15.17 4.61 -7.11
C PHE A 7 14.24 5.82 -7.01
N THR A 8 14.75 7.01 -7.32
CA THR A 8 13.92 8.23 -7.38
C THR A 8 12.83 8.09 -8.46
N VAL A 9 13.19 7.58 -9.64
CA VAL A 9 12.22 7.32 -10.72
C VAL A 9 11.19 6.28 -10.28
N ALA A 10 11.61 5.19 -9.64
CA ALA A 10 10.71 4.16 -9.13
C ALA A 10 9.73 4.73 -8.08
N LEU A 11 10.22 5.60 -7.19
CA LEU A 11 9.42 6.25 -6.15
C LEU A 11 8.41 7.25 -6.74
N VAL A 12 8.84 8.12 -7.66
CA VAL A 12 7.96 9.10 -8.33
C VAL A 12 6.92 8.40 -9.21
N SER A 13 7.30 7.33 -9.89
CA SER A 13 6.39 6.52 -10.70
C SER A 13 5.51 5.57 -9.88
N LYS A 14 5.69 5.51 -8.55
CA LYS A 14 4.95 4.64 -7.63
C LYS A 14 4.97 3.18 -8.08
N ASN A 15 6.14 2.72 -8.51
CA ASN A 15 6.33 1.36 -8.98
C ASN A 15 6.91 0.48 -7.87
N ASP A 16 6.02 -0.10 -7.06
CA ASP A 16 6.40 -0.87 -5.87
C ASP A 16 7.35 -2.03 -6.17
N HIS A 17 7.16 -2.71 -7.31
CA HIS A 17 8.03 -3.80 -7.74
C HIS A 17 9.47 -3.34 -8.04
N GLU A 18 9.61 -2.17 -8.66
CA GLU A 18 10.94 -1.61 -8.92
C GLU A 18 11.60 -1.09 -7.64
N ILE A 19 10.81 -0.49 -6.73
CA ILE A 19 11.30 -0.09 -5.40
C ILE A 19 11.83 -1.32 -4.65
N GLU A 20 11.07 -2.40 -4.59
CA GLU A 20 11.46 -3.64 -3.92
C GLU A 20 12.71 -4.27 -4.56
N ARG A 21 12.76 -4.33 -5.89
CA ARG A 21 13.91 -4.84 -6.65
C ARG A 21 15.18 -4.04 -6.36
N LEU A 22 15.07 -2.71 -6.31
CA LEU A 22 16.20 -1.82 -6.05
C LEU A 22 16.64 -1.89 -4.58
N LEU A 23 15.73 -2.01 -3.62
CA LEU A 23 16.07 -2.27 -2.22
C LEU A 23 16.83 -3.60 -2.05
N ALA A 24 16.39 -4.65 -2.74
CA ALA A 24 17.06 -5.96 -2.71
C ALA A 24 18.46 -5.94 -3.34
N ARG A 25 18.71 -4.99 -4.25
CA ARG A 25 20.01 -4.78 -4.94
C ARG A 25 20.68 -3.49 -4.49
N MET A 26 20.62 -3.19 -3.20
CA MET A 26 21.26 -2.00 -2.65
C MET A 26 22.78 -2.03 -2.92
N PRO A 27 23.34 -0.99 -3.57
CA PRO A 27 24.76 -0.92 -3.84
C PRO A 27 25.54 -0.60 -2.57
N GLN A 28 26.84 -0.89 -2.57
CA GLN A 28 27.74 -0.27 -1.59
C GLN A 28 27.96 1.19 -1.96
N PHE A 29 27.68 2.07 -1.02
CA PHE A 29 27.91 3.50 -1.17
C PHE A 29 29.35 3.84 -0.78
N THR A 30 30.00 4.67 -1.59
CA THR A 30 31.43 4.99 -1.43
C THR A 30 31.61 6.34 -0.77
N THR A 31 30.62 7.23 -0.90
CA THR A 31 30.66 8.58 -0.32
C THR A 31 29.56 8.76 0.72
N ARG A 32 29.82 9.63 1.70
CA ARG A 32 28.83 9.98 2.72
C ARG A 32 27.59 10.63 2.11
N GLU A 33 27.76 11.43 1.07
CA GLU A 33 26.67 12.10 0.35
C GLU A 33 25.75 11.08 -0.34
N GLU A 34 26.31 10.03 -0.95
CA GLU A 34 25.53 8.94 -1.55
C GLU A 34 24.70 8.21 -0.49
N MET A 35 25.29 7.93 0.68
CA MET A 35 24.59 7.31 1.80
C MET A 35 23.45 8.19 2.33
N GLN A 36 23.68 9.49 2.49
CA GLN A 36 22.67 10.43 2.96
C GLN A 36 21.51 10.55 1.98
N CYS A 37 21.81 10.58 0.68
CA CYS A 37 20.79 10.62 -0.36
C CYS A 37 19.95 9.33 -0.38
N ALA A 38 20.61 8.17 -0.34
CA ALA A 38 19.92 6.88 -0.26
C ALA A 38 19.06 6.77 1.01
N GLN A 39 19.56 7.23 2.15
CA GLN A 39 18.80 7.26 3.41
C GLN A 39 17.52 8.09 3.27
N ALA A 40 17.61 9.30 2.72
CA ALA A 40 16.46 10.17 2.52
C ALA A 40 15.41 9.52 1.60
N LEU A 41 15.86 8.93 0.48
CA LEU A 41 14.98 8.24 -0.46
C LEU A 41 14.26 7.03 0.18
N ILE A 42 14.97 6.26 0.99
CA ILE A 42 14.38 5.10 1.70
C ILE A 42 13.38 5.57 2.75
N GLN A 43 13.66 6.67 3.45
CA GLN A 43 12.75 7.26 4.42
C GLN A 43 11.44 7.71 3.74
N GLU A 44 11.55 8.30 2.56
CA GLU A 44 10.39 8.71 1.76
C GLU A 44 9.60 7.50 1.25
N ALA A 45 10.30 6.47 0.75
CA ALA A 45 9.67 5.21 0.34
C ALA A 45 8.91 4.52 1.50
N LEU A 46 9.48 4.52 2.72
CA LEU A 46 8.80 4.01 3.91
C LEU A 46 7.51 4.78 4.21
N THR A 47 7.55 6.10 4.11
CA THR A 47 6.38 6.96 4.35
C THR A 47 5.29 6.67 3.33
N TYR A 48 5.67 6.58 2.05
CA TYR A 48 4.78 6.22 0.96
C TYR A 48 4.11 4.85 1.17
N MET A 49 4.87 3.80 1.50
CA MET A 49 4.29 2.47 1.74
C MET A 49 3.39 2.42 2.97
N GLN A 50 3.68 3.19 4.02
CA GLN A 50 2.81 3.29 5.18
C GLN A 50 1.47 3.92 4.84
N ASP A 51 1.47 4.96 4.00
CA ASP A 51 0.27 5.63 3.53
C ASP A 51 -0.58 4.72 2.63
N GLU A 52 0.05 4.00 1.71
CA GLU A 52 -0.61 2.96 0.90
C GLU A 52 -1.26 1.89 1.78
N ARG A 53 -0.51 1.35 2.74
CA ARG A 53 -1.04 0.35 3.69
C ARG A 53 -2.25 0.87 4.45
N ARG A 54 -2.23 2.13 4.88
CA ARG A 54 -3.37 2.78 5.55
C ARG A 54 -4.58 2.86 4.61
N GLY A 55 -4.39 3.30 3.38
CA GLY A 55 -5.46 3.36 2.37
C GLY A 55 -6.09 1.99 2.09
N ILE A 56 -5.27 0.95 1.96
CA ILE A 56 -5.73 -0.43 1.76
C ILE A 56 -6.53 -0.91 2.98
N GLN A 57 -6.07 -0.63 4.20
CA GLN A 57 -6.81 -1.00 5.42
C GLN A 57 -8.18 -0.32 5.49
N GLU A 58 -8.27 0.96 5.16
CA GLU A 58 -9.54 1.69 5.11
C GLU A 58 -10.49 1.12 4.05
N ALA A 59 -9.97 0.80 2.87
CA ALA A 59 -10.75 0.15 1.81
C ALA A 59 -11.29 -1.21 2.26
N MET A 60 -10.46 -2.04 2.90
CA MET A 60 -10.88 -3.32 3.47
C MET A 60 -11.97 -3.15 4.54
N GLN A 61 -11.85 -2.15 5.41
CA GLN A 61 -12.88 -1.87 6.42
C GLN A 61 -14.21 -1.48 5.78
N LYS A 62 -14.18 -0.66 4.72
CA LYS A 62 -15.39 -0.30 3.96
C LYS A 62 -16.03 -1.54 3.34
N LEU A 63 -15.23 -2.38 2.67
CA LEU A 63 -15.72 -3.63 2.06
C LEU A 63 -16.35 -4.57 3.10
N LYS A 64 -15.75 -4.71 4.28
CA LYS A 64 -16.34 -5.49 5.38
C LYS A 64 -17.70 -4.95 5.80
N LYS A 65 -17.81 -3.64 6.04
CA LYS A 65 -19.08 -3.00 6.39
C LYS A 65 -20.15 -3.19 5.31
N THR A 66 -19.79 -3.04 4.04
CA THR A 66 -20.70 -3.28 2.92
C THR A 66 -21.16 -4.73 2.88
N ARG A 67 -20.26 -5.69 3.08
CA ARG A 67 -20.61 -7.12 3.15
C ARG A 67 -21.58 -7.40 4.29
N ASP A 68 -21.31 -6.87 5.48
CA ASP A 68 -22.16 -7.10 6.66
C ASP A 68 -23.54 -6.43 6.50
N PHE A 69 -23.61 -5.27 5.83
CA PHE A 69 -24.87 -4.64 5.44
C PHE A 69 -25.68 -5.51 4.47
N ILE A 70 -25.07 -6.02 3.40
CA ILE A 70 -25.75 -6.91 2.45
C ILE A 70 -26.26 -8.17 3.17
N ALA A 71 -25.41 -8.83 3.95
CA ALA A 71 -25.78 -10.04 4.69
C ALA A 71 -26.96 -9.81 5.65
N SER A 72 -26.96 -8.69 6.38
CA SER A 72 -28.09 -8.33 7.26
C SER A 72 -29.37 -8.00 6.50
N SER A 73 -29.27 -7.38 5.32
CA SER A 73 -30.43 -7.10 4.46
C SER A 73 -31.06 -8.37 3.86
N GLU A 74 -30.24 -9.36 3.49
CA GLU A 74 -30.72 -10.66 3.01
C GLU A 74 -31.43 -11.43 4.11
N ILE A 75 -30.89 -11.41 5.33
CA ILE A 75 -31.53 -12.02 6.50
C ILE A 75 -32.90 -11.38 6.77
N LEU A 76 -33.00 -10.04 6.77
CA LEU A 76 -34.28 -9.34 6.95
C LEU A 76 -35.30 -9.70 5.86
N SER A 77 -34.87 -9.83 4.60
CA SER A 77 -35.74 -10.25 3.50
C SER A 77 -36.28 -11.67 3.66
N SER A 78 -35.49 -12.61 4.18
CA SER A 78 -35.96 -13.97 4.49
C SER A 78 -36.95 -14.02 5.66
N TYR A 79 -36.71 -13.23 6.72
CA TYR A 79 -37.62 -13.13 7.85
C TYR A 79 -39.00 -12.56 7.43
N GLU A 80 -39.05 -11.52 6.59
CA GLU A 80 -40.34 -10.97 6.13
C GLU A 80 -41.16 -11.94 5.27
N LYS A 81 -40.52 -12.91 4.59
CA LYS A 81 -41.22 -13.93 3.80
C LYS A 81 -41.81 -15.06 4.64
N GLU A 82 -41.16 -15.46 5.73
CA GLU A 82 -41.64 -16.53 6.62
C GLU A 82 -42.86 -16.12 7.45
N TYR A 83 -42.96 -14.85 7.86
CA TYR A 83 -44.06 -14.36 8.71
C TYR A 83 -45.25 -13.75 7.95
N ARG A 84 -45.21 -13.71 6.61
CA ARG A 84 -46.33 -13.29 5.75
C ARG A 84 -47.07 -14.46 5.08
N GLY A 85 -46.71 -15.71 5.40
CA GLY A 85 -47.38 -16.94 4.95
C GLY A 85 -48.48 -17.38 5.89
#